data_AF-A0A7Y6Y3G2-F1
#
_entry.id   AF-A0A7Y6Y3G2-F1
#
_cell.length_a   1.000
_cell.length_b   1.000
_cell.length_c   1.000
_cell.angle_alpha   90.00
_cell.angle_beta   90.00
_cell.angle_gamma   90.00
#
_symmetry.space_group_name_H-M   'P 1'
#
loop_
_entity.id
_entity.type
_entity.pdbx_description
1 polymer ?
#
loop_
_entity_poly.entity_id
_entity_poly.type
_entity_poly.pdbx_seq_one_letter_code
_entity_poly.pdbx_strand_id
1 'polypeptide(L)'
;MKSLEKIKNQTILTLLLALVFLGCERDISDDAVLASFASTAEIFTDSPVGMGSDFYFPYRGSKATAWSVDDSEGYESSSSMRFDVPNATDPEGTYAGAIFRVEGAGRDLTNYDALTFWIKASQGVVIGELGFGEDFINNEYITTLSNVSVGTNWQKVIIPIPDASKLIQERGLFRYSAGTQATNGLGYTFWIDELKFEKLGTIAQPRPSILNGNDVSVNTFIGVNIDITDLNQTFNLGNGRDVTIAAAPKYFTFSSSNPSVASVNDLGVVEILSAGTAVVSATLGGEDVKGSLNINSIGSFSLPPTPTRNASDVISIFSDYYTNTTVDFYNGYWQPYQTTESADFSVNGDNFLNYTNFNFVGIQFSNPTIDITSLPNLHFNMYIPNGVPSNFDFLVTVVDFGPDGVNGGTDDTRHQLFVRKTPSIVADSWMTIEFSLNGLTNKSNVGILIFENINFSSLTNFYLDNIYFYK
;
A
#
# COMPACT_ATOMS: atom_id res chain seq x y z
N MET A 1 84.78 31.53 -7.26
CA MET A 1 83.56 32.36 -7.38
C MET A 1 82.29 31.62 -7.86
N LYS A 2 82.30 30.30 -8.15
CA LYS A 2 81.10 29.56 -8.61
C LYS A 2 80.42 28.67 -7.55
N SER A 3 81.00 28.49 -6.35
CA SER A 3 80.40 27.66 -5.29
C SER A 3 79.54 28.44 -4.28
N LEU A 4 79.78 29.75 -4.10
CA LEU A 4 79.01 30.60 -3.17
C LEU A 4 77.63 31.01 -3.71
N GLU A 5 77.45 31.15 -5.03
CA GLU A 5 76.15 31.45 -5.64
C GLU A 5 75.19 30.27 -5.62
N LYS A 6 75.70 29.04 -5.78
CA LYS A 6 74.87 27.82 -5.75
C LYS A 6 74.27 27.56 -4.37
N ILE A 7 75.03 27.86 -3.31
CA ILE A 7 74.57 27.72 -1.92
C ILE A 7 73.51 28.80 -1.62
N LYS A 8 73.73 30.06 -2.01
CA LYS A 8 72.72 31.14 -1.83
C LYS A 8 71.39 30.85 -2.54
N ASN A 9 71.42 30.36 -3.77
CA ASN A 9 70.18 30.04 -4.51
C ASN A 9 69.47 28.79 -3.96
N GLN A 10 70.19 27.80 -3.45
CA GLN A 10 69.56 26.66 -2.77
C GLN A 10 68.96 27.08 -1.42
N THR A 11 69.62 27.94 -0.63
CA THR A 11 69.05 28.41 0.64
C THR A 11 67.81 29.29 0.43
N ILE A 12 67.79 30.13 -0.61
CA ILE A 12 66.61 30.94 -0.95
C ILE A 12 65.45 30.08 -1.45
N LEU A 13 65.72 29.04 -2.25
CA LEU A 13 64.66 28.14 -2.75
C LEU A 13 64.10 27.26 -1.63
N THR A 14 64.92 26.78 -0.69
CA THR A 14 64.43 26.03 0.48
C THR A 14 63.68 26.91 1.47
N LEU A 15 64.06 28.19 1.62
CA LEU A 15 63.33 29.16 2.45
C LEU A 15 61.98 29.56 1.83
N LEU A 16 61.93 29.69 0.50
CA LEU A 16 60.69 29.98 -0.24
C LEU A 16 59.75 28.77 -0.25
N LEU A 17 60.27 27.54 -0.31
CA LEU A 17 59.47 26.31 -0.22
C LEU A 17 58.96 26.07 1.21
N ALA A 18 59.71 26.46 2.24
CA ALA A 18 59.26 26.43 3.64
C ALA A 18 58.16 27.47 3.93
N LEU A 19 58.10 28.59 3.19
CA LEU A 19 57.04 29.59 3.29
C LEU A 19 55.72 29.15 2.64
N VAL A 20 55.74 28.16 1.73
CA VAL A 20 54.51 27.60 1.12
C VAL A 20 53.82 26.58 2.04
N PHE A 21 54.55 25.94 2.96
CA PHE A 21 53.97 25.09 4.01
C PHE A 21 53.54 25.86 5.27
N LEU A 22 53.74 27.19 5.30
CA LEU A 22 53.11 28.11 6.25
C LEU A 22 51.87 28.79 5.64
N GLY A 23 51.28 28.17 4.60
CA GLY A 23 49.89 28.46 4.26
C GLY A 23 49.05 28.20 5.49
N CYS A 24 48.33 29.22 5.95
CA CYS A 24 47.40 29.08 7.07
C CYS A 24 46.47 27.89 6.80
N GLU A 25 46.73 26.75 7.42
CA GLU A 25 45.63 25.95 7.94
C GLU A 25 44.93 26.89 8.90
N ARG A 26 43.88 27.56 8.41
CA ARG A 26 42.88 28.09 9.32
C ARG A 26 42.27 26.85 9.93
N ASP A 27 42.71 26.52 11.14
CA ASP A 27 41.91 25.71 12.03
C ASP A 27 40.47 26.26 11.94
N ILE A 28 39.54 25.37 11.63
CA ILE A 28 38.12 25.63 11.80
C ILE A 28 38.01 26.12 13.25
N SER A 29 37.72 27.40 13.46
CA SER A 29 37.71 27.92 14.84
C SER A 29 36.68 27.13 15.65
N ASP A 30 36.87 27.03 16.96
CA ASP A 30 35.87 26.43 17.86
C ASP A 30 34.50 27.16 17.80
N ASP A 31 34.42 28.28 17.06
CA ASP A 31 33.22 29.05 16.72
C ASP A 31 32.58 28.66 15.37
N ALA A 32 33.09 27.64 14.67
CA ALA A 32 32.49 27.18 13.42
C ALA A 32 31.18 26.44 13.71
N VAL A 33 30.08 27.17 13.54
CA VAL A 33 28.73 26.61 13.60
C VAL A 33 28.52 25.71 12.38
N LEU A 34 28.19 24.43 12.60
CA LEU A 34 27.72 23.54 11.54
C LEU A 34 26.57 24.22 10.80
N ALA A 35 26.63 24.27 9.47
CA ALA A 35 25.52 24.80 8.67
C ALA A 35 24.26 23.96 8.97
N SER A 36 23.26 24.57 9.57
CA SER A 36 21.95 23.95 9.83
C SER A 36 21.03 24.19 8.64
N PHE A 37 20.06 23.30 8.42
CA PHE A 37 19.00 23.53 7.45
C PHE A 37 18.13 24.73 7.88
N ALA A 38 17.44 25.37 6.92
CA ALA A 38 16.60 26.51 7.22
C ALA A 38 15.39 26.09 8.07
N SER A 39 15.13 26.76 9.18
CA SER A 39 13.95 26.53 10.02
C SER A 39 12.84 27.54 9.73
N THR A 40 12.60 27.86 8.45
CA THR A 40 11.54 28.80 8.06
C THR A 40 10.18 28.13 8.20
N ALA A 41 9.30 28.72 8.99
CA ALA A 41 8.01 28.15 9.35
C ALA A 41 7.00 28.30 8.21
N GLU A 42 7.03 29.49 7.59
CA GLU A 42 6.06 29.96 6.61
C GLU A 42 6.27 29.28 5.25
N ILE A 43 5.17 28.80 4.67
CA ILE A 43 5.11 28.27 3.31
C ILE A 43 4.38 29.27 2.41
N PHE A 44 3.28 29.85 2.92
CA PHE A 44 2.52 30.89 2.24
C PHE A 44 1.91 31.86 3.25
N THR A 45 2.10 33.16 3.03
CA THR A 45 1.41 34.26 3.73
C THR A 45 0.65 35.11 2.71
N ASP A 46 1.29 36.11 2.11
CA ASP A 46 0.81 36.81 0.90
C ASP A 46 1.45 36.27 -0.40
N SER A 47 2.47 35.42 -0.25
CA SER A 47 3.17 34.81 -1.38
C SER A 47 3.91 33.56 -0.89
N PRO A 48 4.34 32.66 -1.80
CA PRO A 48 5.18 31.53 -1.42
C PRO A 48 6.47 31.99 -0.75
N VAL A 49 6.76 31.47 0.45
CA VAL A 49 7.92 31.87 1.26
C VAL A 49 9.01 30.80 1.13
N GLY A 50 10.16 31.17 0.56
CA GLY A 50 11.36 30.31 0.57
C GLY A 50 11.16 28.94 -0.10
N MET A 51 10.34 28.86 -1.14
CA MET A 51 10.02 27.61 -1.84
C MET A 51 10.91 27.34 -3.06
N GLY A 52 11.55 28.38 -3.62
CA GLY A 52 12.23 28.31 -4.92
C GLY A 52 11.29 28.66 -6.08
N SER A 53 11.74 28.39 -7.31
CA SER A 53 10.97 28.70 -8.53
C SER A 53 10.18 27.52 -9.07
N ASP A 54 10.60 26.29 -8.73
CA ASP A 54 9.98 25.04 -9.15
C ASP A 54 9.61 24.20 -7.92
N PHE A 55 8.45 24.51 -7.33
CA PHE A 55 8.00 23.89 -6.08
C PHE A 55 6.66 23.17 -6.17
N TYR A 56 5.89 23.35 -7.24
CA TYR A 56 4.55 22.79 -7.40
C TYR A 56 4.57 21.60 -8.37
N PHE A 57 4.28 20.40 -7.86
CA PHE A 57 4.35 19.15 -8.63
C PHE A 57 3.00 18.42 -8.60
N PRO A 58 2.16 18.56 -9.65
CA PRO A 58 0.89 17.85 -9.77
C PRO A 58 1.05 16.33 -9.78
N TYR A 59 0.12 15.62 -9.16
CA TYR A 59 0.05 14.17 -9.30
C TYR A 59 -0.38 13.77 -10.71
N ARG A 60 -0.06 12.53 -11.09
CA ARG A 60 -0.54 11.95 -12.34
C ARG A 60 -2.08 11.95 -12.37
N GLY A 61 -2.64 12.48 -13.45
CA GLY A 61 -4.09 12.59 -13.65
C GLY A 61 -4.75 13.79 -12.97
N SER A 62 -4.01 14.56 -12.17
CA SER A 62 -4.50 15.82 -11.64
C SER A 62 -4.45 16.92 -12.70
N LYS A 63 -5.36 17.89 -12.61
CA LYS A 63 -5.31 19.12 -13.41
C LYS A 63 -4.08 19.95 -13.01
N ALA A 64 -3.09 19.99 -13.90
CA ALA A 64 -1.80 20.62 -13.63
C ALA A 64 -1.86 22.14 -13.40
N THR A 65 -2.93 22.81 -13.81
CA THR A 65 -3.14 24.25 -13.61
C THR A 65 -4.14 24.54 -12.47
N ALA A 66 -4.37 23.58 -11.57
CA ALA A 66 -5.37 23.73 -10.52
C ALA A 66 -4.98 24.77 -9.46
N TRP A 67 -3.68 25.05 -9.27
CA TRP A 67 -3.21 26.01 -8.26
C TRP A 67 -2.85 27.37 -8.86
N SER A 68 -3.21 28.43 -8.15
CA SER A 68 -2.85 29.82 -8.42
C SER A 68 -2.84 30.65 -7.13
N VAL A 69 -2.52 31.95 -7.23
CA VAL A 69 -2.66 32.92 -6.13
C VAL A 69 -3.81 33.87 -6.47
N ASP A 70 -4.68 34.13 -5.50
CA ASP A 70 -5.83 35.03 -5.60
C ASP A 70 -5.57 36.28 -4.76
N ASP A 71 -5.19 37.38 -5.41
CA ASP A 71 -4.85 38.68 -4.77
C ASP A 71 -6.08 39.50 -4.34
N SER A 72 -7.27 38.89 -4.32
CA SER A 72 -8.53 39.55 -3.95
C SER A 72 -9.25 38.92 -2.76
N GLU A 73 -8.74 37.80 -2.27
CA GLU A 73 -9.34 37.00 -1.22
C GLU A 73 -8.25 36.52 -0.26
N GLY A 74 -8.41 36.78 1.03
CA GLY A 74 -7.50 36.38 2.09
C GLY A 74 -8.24 36.35 3.43
N TYR A 75 -7.72 35.64 4.42
CA TYR A 75 -8.27 35.61 5.77
C TYR A 75 -7.71 36.77 6.61
N GLU A 76 -6.39 36.80 6.78
CA GLU A 76 -5.65 37.88 7.48
C GLU A 76 -4.55 38.49 6.58
N SER A 77 -4.52 38.10 5.31
CA SER A 77 -3.60 38.54 4.28
C SER A 77 -4.33 39.25 3.13
N SER A 78 -3.57 39.78 2.18
CA SER A 78 -4.08 40.39 0.95
C SER A 78 -4.32 39.39 -0.18
N SER A 79 -3.89 38.14 -0.02
CA SER A 79 -3.98 37.11 -1.06
C SER A 79 -4.02 35.71 -0.47
N SER A 80 -4.61 34.74 -1.17
CA SER A 80 -4.62 33.34 -0.73
C SER A 80 -4.22 32.38 -1.86
N MET A 81 -3.79 31.18 -1.48
CA MET A 81 -3.62 30.08 -2.43
C MET A 81 -5.00 29.65 -2.92
N ARG A 82 -5.23 29.69 -4.23
CA ARG A 82 -6.48 29.29 -4.86
C ARG A 82 -6.30 27.95 -5.56
N PHE A 83 -7.25 27.05 -5.34
CA PHE A 83 -7.29 25.73 -5.92
C PHE A 83 -8.60 25.49 -6.66
N ASP A 84 -8.54 25.42 -7.99
CA ASP A 84 -9.69 25.17 -8.85
C ASP A 84 -9.82 23.66 -9.12
N VAL A 85 -10.73 23.01 -8.40
CA VAL A 85 -11.06 21.60 -8.56
C VAL A 85 -11.91 21.44 -9.82
N PRO A 86 -11.44 20.67 -10.82
CA PRO A 86 -12.14 20.52 -12.09
C PRO A 86 -13.41 19.67 -11.96
N ASN A 87 -14.28 19.73 -12.97
CA ASN A 87 -15.35 18.74 -13.10
C ASN A 87 -14.73 17.33 -13.29
N ALA A 88 -15.47 16.29 -12.89
CA ALA A 88 -15.04 14.90 -13.09
C ALA A 88 -14.82 14.51 -14.57
N THR A 89 -15.31 15.33 -15.51
CA THR A 89 -15.20 15.13 -16.97
C THR A 89 -14.20 16.07 -17.64
N ASP A 90 -13.45 16.87 -16.88
CA ASP A 90 -12.46 17.79 -17.44
C ASP A 90 -11.31 16.99 -18.10
N PRO A 91 -10.99 17.26 -19.38
CA PRO A 91 -9.97 16.51 -20.12
C PRO A 91 -8.54 16.80 -19.64
N GLU A 92 -8.31 17.88 -18.89
CA GLU A 92 -6.99 18.27 -18.37
C GLU A 92 -6.65 17.59 -17.03
N GLY A 93 -7.64 16.92 -16.42
CA GLY A 93 -7.50 16.19 -15.16
C GLY A 93 -8.82 16.19 -14.39
N THR A 94 -9.14 15.10 -13.72
CA THR A 94 -10.47 14.89 -13.09
C THR A 94 -10.51 15.27 -11.61
N TYR A 95 -9.38 15.72 -11.05
CA TYR A 95 -9.23 16.18 -9.67
C TYR A 95 -8.06 17.18 -9.56
N ALA A 96 -7.99 17.92 -8.46
CA ALA A 96 -6.87 18.80 -8.14
C ALA A 96 -6.01 18.19 -7.02
N GLY A 97 -4.72 18.01 -7.25
CA GLY A 97 -3.80 17.46 -6.27
C GLY A 97 -2.35 17.60 -6.71
N ALA A 98 -1.52 18.01 -5.77
CA ALA A 98 -0.09 18.22 -5.99
C ALA A 98 0.66 18.19 -4.65
N ILE A 99 1.98 18.10 -4.75
CA ILE A 99 2.90 18.40 -3.65
C ILE A 99 3.54 19.77 -3.85
N PHE A 100 3.85 20.42 -2.73
CA PHE A 100 4.65 21.62 -2.61
C PHE A 100 5.98 21.22 -2.00
N ARG A 101 7.01 21.11 -2.83
CA ARG A 101 8.33 20.65 -2.43
C ARG A 101 9.32 21.79 -2.55
N VAL A 102 10.02 22.13 -1.46
CA VAL A 102 11.02 23.19 -1.49
C VAL A 102 12.20 22.82 -2.40
N GLU A 103 12.64 23.79 -3.19
CA GLU A 103 13.87 23.70 -3.98
C GLU A 103 15.09 23.71 -3.06
N GLY A 104 16.04 22.79 -3.29
CA GLY A 104 17.26 22.68 -2.49
C GLY A 104 17.16 21.70 -1.32
N ALA A 105 17.87 22.02 -0.23
CA ALA A 105 18.27 21.05 0.77
C ALA A 105 17.16 20.62 1.74
N GLY A 106 16.02 21.32 1.81
CA GLY A 106 14.97 21.05 2.81
C GLY A 106 15.03 21.96 4.04
N ARG A 107 14.09 21.77 4.96
CA ARG A 107 13.92 22.57 6.18
C ARG A 107 14.09 21.73 7.44
N ASP A 108 14.65 22.35 8.46
CA ASP A 108 14.62 21.82 9.82
C ASP A 108 13.31 22.23 10.48
N LEU A 109 12.41 21.26 10.64
CA LEU A 109 11.08 21.44 11.22
C LEU A 109 11.00 20.86 12.64
N THR A 110 12.13 20.50 13.26
CA THR A 110 12.16 19.82 14.57
C THR A 110 11.58 20.66 15.72
N ASN A 111 11.52 21.99 15.53
CA ASN A 111 11.00 22.92 16.54
C ASN A 111 9.48 23.15 16.47
N TYR A 112 8.75 22.50 15.56
CA TYR A 112 7.30 22.66 15.40
C TYR A 112 6.52 21.47 15.96
N ASP A 113 5.19 21.60 16.10
CA ASP A 113 4.30 20.49 16.45
C ASP A 113 3.10 20.35 15.50
N ALA A 114 2.88 21.28 14.58
CA ALA A 114 1.81 21.21 13.59
C ALA A 114 2.15 21.93 12.29
N LEU A 115 1.54 21.48 11.18
CA LEU A 115 1.24 22.33 10.04
C LEU A 115 -0.15 22.95 10.24
N THR A 116 -0.27 24.26 10.03
CA THR A 116 -1.53 24.99 10.20
C THR A 116 -1.80 25.91 9.03
N PHE A 117 -3.08 26.18 8.80
CA PHE A 117 -3.55 27.12 7.79
C PHE A 117 -5.04 27.43 7.99
N TRP A 118 -5.50 28.50 7.37
CA TRP A 118 -6.92 28.79 7.20
C TRP A 118 -7.40 28.25 5.86
N ILE A 119 -8.58 27.64 5.82
CA ILE A 119 -9.18 27.11 4.60
C ILE A 119 -10.65 27.51 4.48
N LYS A 120 -11.11 27.77 3.26
CA LYS A 120 -12.53 27.86 2.89
C LYS A 120 -12.77 27.32 1.50
N ALA A 121 -14.03 27.09 1.12
CA ALA A 121 -14.42 26.65 -0.22
C ALA A 121 -15.60 27.45 -0.79
N SER A 122 -15.83 27.37 -2.09
CA SER A 122 -16.92 28.09 -2.77
C SER A 122 -18.29 27.48 -2.44
N GLN A 123 -18.30 26.28 -1.87
CA GLN A 123 -19.48 25.57 -1.37
C GLN A 123 -19.05 24.57 -0.27
N GLY A 124 -20.01 23.94 0.39
CA GLY A 124 -19.71 22.86 1.33
C GLY A 124 -19.15 21.62 0.61
N VAL A 125 -17.95 21.19 0.97
CA VAL A 125 -17.23 20.08 0.33
C VAL A 125 -16.47 19.25 1.36
N VAL A 126 -15.92 18.11 0.90
CA VAL A 126 -14.94 17.33 1.63
C VAL A 126 -13.67 17.28 0.78
N ILE A 127 -12.56 17.79 1.32
CA ILE A 127 -11.24 17.63 0.71
C ILE A 127 -10.72 16.24 1.09
N GLY A 128 -10.31 15.46 0.08
CA GLY A 128 -9.92 14.06 0.27
C GLY A 128 -8.70 13.94 1.17
N GLU A 129 -7.65 14.69 0.88
CA GLU A 129 -6.39 14.66 1.64
C GLU A 129 -5.75 16.04 1.72
N LEU A 130 -5.20 16.35 2.89
CA LEU A 130 -4.32 17.48 3.18
C LEU A 130 -3.15 16.97 4.02
N GLY A 131 -1.93 17.43 3.79
CA GLY A 131 -0.77 16.87 4.49
C GLY A 131 0.55 17.52 4.16
N PHE A 132 1.64 16.85 4.54
CA PHE A 132 3.03 17.20 4.20
C PHE A 132 3.89 15.93 4.16
N GLY A 133 5.19 16.06 3.89
CA GLY A 133 6.19 14.98 3.95
C GLY A 133 6.39 14.21 2.64
N GLU A 134 5.63 14.54 1.59
CA GLU A 134 5.80 13.92 0.27
C GLU A 134 6.71 14.76 -0.62
N ASP A 135 7.72 14.11 -1.21
CA ASP A 135 8.76 14.78 -2.00
C ASP A 135 9.04 14.13 -3.36
N PHE A 136 8.32 13.06 -3.75
CA PHE A 136 8.54 12.27 -4.97
C PHE A 136 9.95 11.69 -5.11
N ILE A 137 10.67 11.54 -3.99
CA ILE A 137 11.98 10.90 -3.95
C ILE A 137 11.90 9.72 -3.01
N ASN A 138 11.89 9.99 -1.70
CA ASN A 138 11.87 8.94 -0.68
C ASN A 138 10.54 8.89 0.08
N ASN A 139 9.80 10.01 0.15
CA ASN A 139 8.49 10.05 0.79
C ASN A 139 8.48 9.52 2.24
N GLU A 140 9.57 9.74 2.98
CA GLU A 140 9.81 9.05 4.26
C GLU A 140 8.79 9.41 5.34
N TYR A 141 8.36 10.68 5.38
CA TYR A 141 7.62 11.24 6.51
C TYR A 141 6.26 11.81 6.10
N ILE A 142 5.58 11.16 5.14
CA ILE A 142 4.23 11.54 4.75
C ILE A 142 3.30 11.53 5.97
N THR A 143 2.62 12.66 6.18
CA THR A 143 1.56 12.82 7.17
C THR A 143 0.31 13.30 6.46
N THR A 144 -0.80 12.58 6.63
CA THR A 144 -2.06 12.82 5.91
C THR A 144 -3.23 13.00 6.86
N LEU A 145 -3.95 14.10 6.70
CA LEU A 145 -5.29 14.32 7.24
C LEU A 145 -6.31 14.10 6.12
N SER A 146 -7.18 13.10 6.30
CA SER A 146 -8.15 12.72 5.28
C SER A 146 -9.56 13.26 5.58
N ASN A 147 -10.38 13.38 4.53
CA ASN A 147 -11.80 13.70 4.60
C ASN A 147 -12.10 15.00 5.37
N VAL A 148 -11.42 16.09 5.03
CA VAL A 148 -11.56 17.38 5.70
C VAL A 148 -12.80 18.10 5.20
N SER A 149 -13.80 18.25 6.07
CA SER A 149 -15.03 19.01 5.77
C SER A 149 -14.73 20.51 5.71
N VAL A 150 -15.04 21.14 4.58
CA VAL A 150 -14.78 22.56 4.32
C VAL A 150 -16.06 23.29 3.90
N GLY A 151 -16.36 24.38 4.62
CA GLY A 151 -17.48 25.27 4.32
C GLY A 151 -17.07 26.56 3.62
N THR A 152 -18.02 27.49 3.51
CA THR A 152 -17.80 28.78 2.82
C THR A 152 -17.13 29.85 3.67
N ASN A 153 -17.01 29.62 4.98
CA ASN A 153 -16.30 30.51 5.90
C ASN A 153 -14.90 29.96 6.15
N TRP A 154 -13.95 30.87 6.37
CA TRP A 154 -12.61 30.51 6.82
C TRP A 154 -12.66 29.73 8.15
N GLN A 155 -11.93 28.62 8.18
CA GLN A 155 -11.71 27.83 9.40
C GLN A 155 -10.25 27.39 9.48
N LYS A 156 -9.72 27.27 10.70
CA LYS A 156 -8.36 26.82 10.91
C LYS A 156 -8.28 25.30 10.83
N VAL A 157 -7.34 24.79 10.04
CA VAL A 157 -6.92 23.39 10.02
C VAL A 157 -5.60 23.25 10.75
N ILE A 158 -5.48 22.18 11.53
CA ILE A 158 -4.28 21.82 12.28
C ILE A 158 -3.98 20.37 11.94
N ILE A 159 -2.82 20.11 11.35
CA ILE A 159 -2.29 18.78 11.07
C ILE A 159 -1.11 18.56 12.03
N PRO A 160 -1.29 17.81 13.12
CA PRO A 160 -0.19 17.52 14.05
C PRO A 160 0.96 16.77 13.36
N ILE A 161 2.18 17.07 13.79
CA ILE A 161 3.37 16.33 13.37
C ILE A 161 3.51 15.08 14.25
N PRO A 162 3.60 13.87 13.68
CA PRO A 162 3.67 12.63 14.47
C PRO A 162 4.85 12.61 15.45
N ASP A 163 6.05 12.90 14.92
CA ASP A 163 7.29 13.09 15.68
C ASP A 163 8.19 14.10 14.95
N ALA A 164 8.21 15.33 15.45
CA ALA A 164 8.97 16.42 14.83
C ALA A 164 10.49 16.17 14.84
N SER A 165 11.01 15.35 15.75
CA SER A 165 12.45 15.06 15.83
C SER A 165 13.00 14.38 14.57
N LYS A 166 12.13 13.80 13.74
CA LYS A 166 12.47 13.18 12.46
C LYS A 166 12.64 14.19 11.32
N LEU A 167 12.05 15.37 11.42
CA LEU A 167 11.94 16.33 10.32
C LEU A 167 13.13 17.31 10.28
N ILE A 168 14.35 16.78 10.18
CA ILE A 168 15.59 17.58 10.19
C ILE A 168 15.85 18.22 8.81
N GLN A 169 15.38 17.57 7.75
CA GLN A 169 15.66 17.93 6.36
C GLN A 169 14.42 17.74 5.47
N GLU A 170 13.27 18.20 5.95
CA GLU A 170 11.99 17.96 5.28
C GLU A 170 11.86 18.81 4.00
N ARG A 171 11.45 18.18 2.89
CA ARG A 171 11.32 18.85 1.60
C ARG A 171 9.87 18.98 1.14
N GLY A 172 9.01 18.03 1.49
CA GLY A 172 7.59 18.05 1.19
C GLY A 172 6.85 18.90 2.20
N LEU A 173 6.59 20.17 1.89
CA LEU A 173 6.06 21.12 2.87
C LEU A 173 4.53 21.17 2.89
N PHE A 174 3.88 20.81 1.79
CA PHE A 174 2.43 20.67 1.72
C PHE A 174 2.02 19.69 0.62
N ARG A 175 0.93 18.96 0.81
CA ARG A 175 0.27 18.16 -0.22
C ARG A 175 -1.23 18.23 -0.06
N TYR A 176 -1.94 18.06 -1.17
CA TYR A 176 -3.39 17.99 -1.17
C TYR A 176 -3.92 17.08 -2.27
N SER A 177 -5.10 16.52 -2.06
CA SER A 177 -5.88 15.83 -3.08
C SER A 177 -7.37 16.12 -2.88
N ALA A 178 -7.98 16.73 -3.89
CA ALA A 178 -9.35 17.21 -3.87
C ALA A 178 -10.07 16.76 -5.14
N GLY A 179 -11.04 15.86 -4.98
CA GLY A 179 -11.95 15.43 -6.04
C GLY A 179 -13.35 16.01 -5.89
N THR A 180 -14.26 15.55 -6.74
CA THR A 180 -15.66 16.03 -6.85
C THR A 180 -16.69 15.00 -6.40
N GLN A 181 -16.28 13.98 -5.64
CA GLN A 181 -17.17 12.94 -5.13
C GLN A 181 -18.29 13.53 -4.27
N ALA A 182 -17.96 14.51 -3.41
CA ALA A 182 -18.92 15.19 -2.55
C ALA A 182 -19.85 16.16 -3.30
N THR A 183 -19.54 16.48 -4.56
CA THR A 183 -20.26 17.45 -5.40
C THR A 183 -20.89 16.80 -6.63
N ASN A 184 -21.01 15.46 -6.64
CA ASN A 184 -21.55 14.68 -7.76
C ASN A 184 -20.86 14.99 -9.11
N GLY A 185 -19.54 15.18 -9.08
CA GLY A 185 -18.74 15.45 -10.27
C GLY A 185 -18.61 16.93 -10.67
N LEU A 186 -19.24 17.86 -9.93
CA LEU A 186 -19.17 19.29 -10.20
C LEU A 186 -17.95 19.94 -9.56
N GLY A 187 -17.19 20.70 -10.34
CA GLY A 187 -16.02 21.45 -9.90
C GLY A 187 -16.36 22.54 -8.87
N TYR A 188 -15.35 22.96 -8.12
CA TYR A 188 -15.44 24.00 -7.10
C TYR A 188 -14.06 24.64 -6.87
N THR A 189 -14.03 25.73 -6.13
CA THR A 189 -12.78 26.37 -5.70
C THR A 189 -12.63 26.24 -4.20
N PHE A 190 -11.41 26.00 -3.72
CA PHE A 190 -11.07 26.22 -2.32
C PHE A 190 -9.82 27.10 -2.20
N TRP A 191 -9.72 27.77 -1.06
CA TRP A 191 -8.63 28.69 -0.77
C TRP A 191 -7.93 28.28 0.53
N ILE A 192 -6.60 28.44 0.55
CA ILE A 192 -5.77 28.27 1.73
C ILE A 192 -4.97 29.56 1.96
N ASP A 193 -4.90 29.98 3.21
CA ASP A 193 -4.15 31.17 3.63
C ASP A 193 -3.38 30.91 4.93
N GLU A 194 -2.32 31.68 5.17
CA GLU A 194 -1.45 31.57 6.35
C GLU A 194 -0.91 30.14 6.59
N LEU A 195 -0.44 29.49 5.52
CA LEU A 195 0.11 28.13 5.56
C LEU A 195 1.53 28.13 6.16
N LYS A 196 1.66 27.56 7.36
CA LYS A 196 2.93 27.52 8.10
C LYS A 196 2.99 26.40 9.12
N PHE A 197 4.21 25.97 9.42
CA PHE A 197 4.46 25.15 10.60
C PHE A 197 4.41 26.02 11.87
N GLU A 198 3.77 25.54 12.94
CA GLU A 198 3.65 26.25 14.20
C GLU A 198 4.08 25.35 15.37
N LYS A 199 4.55 25.99 16.45
CA LYS A 199 4.65 25.36 17.76
C LYS A 199 3.46 25.83 18.60
N LEU A 200 2.35 25.11 18.51
CA LEU A 200 1.11 25.47 19.20
C LEU A 200 1.22 25.24 20.72
N GLY A 201 1.96 24.21 21.15
CA GLY A 201 2.08 23.84 22.57
C GLY A 201 0.79 23.30 23.21
N THR A 202 -0.30 23.23 22.44
CA THR A 202 -1.62 22.75 22.88
C THR A 202 -2.02 21.39 22.27
N ILE A 203 -1.13 20.77 21.48
CA ILE A 203 -1.33 19.42 20.96
C ILE A 203 -0.91 18.44 22.04
N ALA A 204 -1.83 17.56 22.45
CA ALA A 204 -1.64 16.70 23.60
C ALA A 204 -2.14 15.28 23.34
N GLN A 205 -1.79 14.38 24.27
CA GLN A 205 -2.26 12.99 24.32
C GLN A 205 -2.03 12.24 22.99
N PRO A 206 -0.77 12.10 22.53
CA PRO A 206 -0.48 11.23 21.39
C PRO A 206 -1.01 9.82 21.65
N ARG A 207 -1.80 9.29 20.71
CA ARG A 207 -2.37 7.94 20.75
C ARG A 207 -2.11 7.26 19.41
N PRO A 208 -0.91 6.69 19.21
CA PRO A 208 -0.58 6.00 17.97
C PRO A 208 -1.26 4.63 17.90
N SER A 209 -1.55 4.17 16.68
CA SER A 209 -2.14 2.85 16.43
C SER A 209 -1.65 2.23 15.12
N ILE A 210 -1.55 0.90 15.08
CA ILE A 210 -1.41 0.08 13.87
C ILE A 210 -2.62 -0.86 13.73
N LEU A 211 -2.91 -1.35 12.53
CA LEU A 211 -3.98 -2.34 12.30
C LEU A 211 -5.34 -1.90 12.87
N ASN A 212 -5.66 -0.61 12.72
CA ASN A 212 -6.83 0.06 13.31
C ASN A 212 -6.93 -0.06 14.85
N GLY A 213 -5.80 -0.27 15.53
CA GLY A 213 -5.72 -0.42 16.97
C GLY A 213 -6.14 -1.78 17.49
N ASN A 214 -6.15 -2.81 16.64
CA ASN A 214 -6.56 -4.18 16.98
C ASN A 214 -5.35 -5.11 17.11
N ASP A 215 -5.51 -6.15 17.93
CA ASP A 215 -4.61 -7.30 17.93
C ASP A 215 -5.08 -8.29 16.87
N VAL A 216 -4.33 -8.40 15.77
CA VAL A 216 -4.66 -9.25 14.63
C VAL A 216 -3.84 -10.53 14.70
N SER A 217 -4.49 -11.68 14.60
CA SER A 217 -3.81 -12.98 14.56
C SER A 217 -3.81 -13.56 13.16
N VAL A 218 -2.64 -14.02 12.70
CA VAL A 218 -2.47 -14.63 11.38
C VAL A 218 -1.79 -15.99 11.50
N ASN A 219 -2.34 -16.98 10.80
CA ASN A 219 -1.64 -18.23 10.52
C ASN A 219 -0.92 -18.07 9.18
N THR A 220 0.37 -18.35 9.14
CA THR A 220 1.21 -18.09 7.96
C THR A 220 2.33 -19.12 7.84
N PHE A 221 3.17 -18.99 6.82
CA PHE A 221 4.25 -19.90 6.50
C PHE A 221 5.56 -19.15 6.28
N ILE A 222 6.67 -19.89 6.35
CA ILE A 222 8.00 -19.37 6.03
C ILE A 222 8.02 -18.83 4.59
N GLY A 223 8.59 -17.63 4.43
CA GLY A 223 8.74 -16.94 3.13
C GLY A 223 7.60 -15.97 2.78
N VAL A 224 6.54 -15.90 3.60
CA VAL A 224 5.48 -14.90 3.44
C VAL A 224 5.94 -13.54 3.98
N ASN A 225 5.58 -12.47 3.27
CA ASN A 225 5.70 -11.08 3.74
C ASN A 225 4.31 -10.53 4.11
N ILE A 226 4.23 -9.81 5.23
CA ILE A 226 2.99 -9.19 5.71
C ILE A 226 3.26 -7.71 6.00
N ASP A 227 2.48 -6.82 5.40
CA ASP A 227 2.57 -5.39 5.68
C ASP A 227 1.76 -5.02 6.92
N ILE A 228 2.36 -4.26 7.83
CA ILE A 228 1.62 -3.60 8.91
C ILE A 228 0.90 -2.37 8.34
N THR A 229 -0.42 -2.43 8.29
CA THR A 229 -1.28 -1.38 7.72
C THR A 229 -1.88 -0.47 8.79
N ASP A 230 -2.64 0.53 8.34
CA ASP A 230 -3.45 1.43 9.19
C ASP A 230 -2.62 2.15 10.27
N LEU A 231 -1.47 2.64 9.84
CA LEU A 231 -0.52 3.42 10.63
C LEU A 231 -1.09 4.82 10.89
N ASN A 232 -1.64 5.00 12.08
CA ASN A 232 -2.34 6.23 12.44
C ASN A 232 -1.82 6.79 13.76
N GLN A 233 -2.06 8.08 13.97
CA GLN A 233 -1.88 8.70 15.27
C GLN A 233 -2.98 9.72 15.54
N THR A 234 -3.58 9.60 16.72
CA THR A 234 -4.60 10.53 17.18
C THR A 234 -4.02 11.49 18.22
N PHE A 235 -4.37 12.76 18.12
CA PHE A 235 -4.02 13.80 19.07
C PHE A 235 -5.27 14.53 19.54
N ASN A 236 -5.22 15.06 20.76
CA ASN A 236 -6.19 16.04 21.23
C ASN A 236 -5.68 17.46 20.92
N LEU A 237 -6.52 18.27 20.31
CA LEU A 237 -6.23 19.68 20.01
C LEU A 237 -6.63 20.59 21.17
N GLY A 238 -6.12 21.82 21.19
CA GLY A 238 -6.42 22.80 22.25
C GLY A 238 -7.90 23.19 22.40
N ASN A 239 -8.74 22.86 21.42
CA ASN A 239 -10.20 23.03 21.49
C ASN A 239 -10.93 21.77 22.05
N GLY A 240 -10.19 20.77 22.51
CA GLY A 240 -10.70 19.51 23.06
C GLY A 240 -11.12 18.48 22.01
N ARG A 241 -11.02 18.77 20.71
CA ARG A 241 -11.35 17.82 19.64
C ARG A 241 -10.16 16.91 19.35
N ASP A 242 -10.47 15.66 19.05
CA ASP A 242 -9.50 14.73 18.52
C ASP A 242 -9.31 14.92 17.02
N VAL A 243 -8.07 14.79 16.57
CA VAL A 243 -7.69 14.70 15.17
C VAL A 243 -6.84 13.45 14.98
N THR A 244 -7.18 12.65 13.97
CA THR A 244 -6.42 11.46 13.59
C THR A 244 -5.77 11.72 12.24
N ILE A 245 -4.48 11.44 12.16
CA ILE A 245 -3.71 11.47 10.92
C ILE A 245 -3.24 10.06 10.58
N ALA A 246 -3.03 9.82 9.28
CA ALA A 246 -2.23 8.70 8.82
C ALA A 246 -0.76 9.13 8.78
N ALA A 247 0.13 8.28 9.28
CA ALA A 247 1.56 8.55 9.38
C ALA A 247 2.36 7.49 8.62
N ALA A 248 3.39 7.92 7.89
CA ALA A 248 4.29 7.02 7.19
C ALA A 248 5.03 6.05 8.15
N PRO A 249 5.42 4.85 7.69
CA PRO A 249 6.12 3.86 8.52
C PRO A 249 7.37 4.36 9.23
N LYS A 250 8.13 5.29 8.65
CA LYS A 250 9.38 5.80 9.23
C LYS A 250 9.21 6.61 10.53
N TYR A 251 7.98 6.97 10.89
CA TYR A 251 7.68 7.51 12.22
C TYR A 251 7.66 6.45 13.31
N PHE A 252 7.41 5.19 12.94
CA PHE A 252 7.26 4.07 13.86
C PHE A 252 8.60 3.35 14.05
N THR A 253 8.80 2.83 15.26
CA THR A 253 9.85 1.86 15.56
C THR A 253 9.18 0.50 15.78
N PHE A 254 9.21 -0.35 14.75
CA PHE A 254 8.66 -1.69 14.83
C PHE A 254 9.59 -2.64 15.61
N SER A 255 9.00 -3.62 16.29
CA SER A 255 9.73 -4.65 17.01
C SER A 255 9.02 -5.99 16.90
N SER A 256 9.80 -7.07 16.91
CA SER A 256 9.28 -8.44 16.97
C SER A 256 9.72 -9.07 18.28
N SER A 257 8.80 -9.74 18.97
CA SER A 257 9.12 -10.49 20.19
C SER A 257 10.01 -11.71 19.92
N ASN A 258 10.05 -12.18 18.67
CA ASN A 258 10.94 -13.26 18.23
C ASN A 258 11.42 -13.03 16.79
N PRO A 259 12.49 -12.24 16.58
CA PRO A 259 13.04 -11.94 15.25
C PRO A 259 13.53 -13.16 14.47
N SER A 260 13.74 -14.31 15.11
CA SER A 260 14.11 -15.56 14.42
C SER A 260 12.92 -16.29 13.78
N VAL A 261 11.69 -15.98 14.22
CA VAL A 261 10.43 -16.49 13.64
C VAL A 261 9.87 -15.50 12.64
N ALA A 262 9.81 -14.22 13.01
CA ALA A 262 9.37 -13.15 12.13
C ALA A 262 10.20 -11.90 12.39
N SER A 263 10.86 -11.39 11.36
CA SER A 263 11.58 -10.11 11.42
C SER A 263 10.70 -8.99 10.85
N VAL A 264 10.91 -7.75 11.27
CA VAL A 264 10.17 -6.59 10.77
C VAL A 264 11.16 -5.48 10.43
N ASN A 265 11.01 -4.87 9.26
CA ASN A 265 11.86 -3.75 8.84
C ASN A 265 11.25 -2.38 9.21
N ASP A 266 11.96 -1.31 8.89
CA ASP A 266 11.56 0.07 9.18
C ASP A 266 10.45 0.61 8.27
N LEU A 267 10.03 -0.15 7.27
CA LEU A 267 8.85 0.10 6.43
C LEU A 267 7.60 -0.62 6.95
N GLY A 268 7.70 -1.37 8.04
CA GLY A 268 6.59 -2.16 8.59
C GLY A 268 6.31 -3.45 7.82
N VAL A 269 7.25 -3.93 7.00
CA VAL A 269 7.14 -5.22 6.31
C VAL A 269 7.69 -6.31 7.23
N VAL A 270 6.86 -7.31 7.51
CA VAL A 270 7.18 -8.46 8.34
C VAL A 270 7.53 -9.66 7.46
N GLU A 271 8.73 -10.22 7.59
CA GLU A 271 9.18 -11.43 6.89
C GLU A 271 9.14 -12.64 7.84
N ILE A 272 8.47 -13.71 7.41
CA ILE A 272 8.37 -14.96 8.18
C ILE A 272 9.54 -15.89 7.87
N LEU A 273 10.37 -16.17 8.87
CA LEU A 273 11.67 -16.84 8.72
C LEU A 273 11.68 -18.30 9.19
N SER A 274 10.92 -18.65 10.22
CA SER A 274 10.88 -20.01 10.76
C SER A 274 9.52 -20.37 11.35
N ALA A 275 9.32 -21.66 11.68
CA ALA A 275 8.15 -22.12 12.41
C ALA A 275 8.16 -21.58 13.84
N GLY A 276 6.99 -21.21 14.36
CA GLY A 276 6.83 -20.72 15.72
C GLY A 276 5.90 -19.51 15.79
N THR A 277 5.93 -18.83 16.93
CA THR A 277 5.11 -17.64 17.15
C THR A 277 5.97 -16.40 17.39
N ALA A 278 5.45 -15.25 16.98
CA ALA A 278 6.01 -13.93 17.23
C ALA A 278 4.89 -12.92 17.39
N VAL A 279 5.15 -11.83 18.08
CA VAL A 279 4.25 -10.67 18.17
C VAL A 279 5.01 -9.48 17.63
N VAL A 280 4.47 -8.83 16.61
CA VAL A 280 5.01 -7.57 16.09
C VAL A 280 4.22 -6.41 16.68
N SER A 281 4.93 -5.48 17.28
CA SER A 281 4.41 -4.25 17.89
C SER A 281 5.25 -3.05 17.45
N ALA A 282 4.86 -1.84 17.84
CA ALA A 282 5.62 -0.63 17.52
C ALA A 282 5.59 0.39 18.66
N THR A 283 6.52 1.35 18.61
CA THR A 283 6.47 2.60 19.37
C THR A 283 6.51 3.80 18.41
N LEU A 284 5.96 4.94 18.82
CA LEU A 284 6.05 6.20 18.08
C LEU A 284 6.23 7.35 19.07
N GLY A 285 7.29 8.15 18.90
CA GLY A 285 7.55 9.30 19.79
C GLY A 285 7.77 8.91 21.26
N GLY A 286 8.18 7.66 21.51
CA GLY A 286 8.35 7.11 22.86
C GLY A 286 7.10 6.50 23.49
N GLU A 287 5.94 6.59 22.83
CA GLU A 287 4.69 5.99 23.28
C GLU A 287 4.49 4.60 22.66
N ASP A 288 3.89 3.69 23.43
CA ASP A 288 3.46 2.38 22.92
C ASP A 288 2.32 2.55 21.92
N VAL A 289 2.41 1.84 20.80
CA VAL A 289 1.40 1.87 19.74
C VAL A 289 0.29 0.88 20.05
N LYS A 290 -0.97 1.31 19.91
CA LYS A 290 -2.12 0.43 20.09
C LYS A 290 -2.26 -0.54 18.91
N GLY A 291 -2.51 -1.82 19.21
CA GLY A 291 -2.65 -2.90 18.24
C GLY A 291 -1.34 -3.66 18.04
N SER A 292 -1.45 -4.90 17.55
CA SER A 292 -0.32 -5.80 17.33
C SER A 292 -0.63 -6.86 16.28
N LEU A 293 0.42 -7.43 15.66
CA LEU A 293 0.30 -8.59 14.78
C LEU A 293 0.82 -9.83 15.50
N ASN A 294 -0.09 -10.74 15.85
CA ASN A 294 0.22 -12.05 16.42
C ASN A 294 0.42 -13.06 15.29
N ILE A 295 1.63 -13.57 15.16
CA ILE A 295 2.04 -14.47 14.09
C ILE A 295 2.09 -15.88 14.64
N ASN A 296 1.45 -16.80 13.92
CA ASN A 296 1.62 -18.23 14.07
C ASN A 296 2.13 -18.82 12.75
N SER A 297 3.44 -18.95 12.65
CA SER A 297 4.10 -19.60 11.51
C SER A 297 4.10 -21.11 11.71
N ILE A 298 3.38 -21.83 10.84
CA ILE A 298 3.30 -23.30 10.92
C ILE A 298 4.48 -24.01 10.23
N GLY A 299 5.50 -23.24 9.83
CA GLY A 299 6.73 -23.73 9.23
C GLY A 299 6.75 -23.59 7.71
N SER A 300 7.52 -24.46 7.06
CA SER A 300 7.61 -24.43 5.60
C SER A 300 6.26 -24.73 4.99
N PHE A 301 5.79 -23.86 4.10
CA PHE A 301 4.73 -24.24 3.19
C PHE A 301 5.31 -25.28 2.22
N SER A 302 4.74 -26.48 2.20
CA SER A 302 4.99 -27.36 1.05
C SER A 302 4.33 -26.71 -0.14
N LEU A 303 5.05 -26.47 -1.22
CA LEU A 303 4.44 -26.13 -2.50
C LEU A 303 3.69 -27.37 -3.05
N PRO A 304 2.68 -27.18 -3.91
CA PRO A 304 2.04 -28.30 -4.60
C PRO A 304 3.04 -28.99 -5.53
N PRO A 305 2.74 -30.24 -5.95
CA PRO A 305 3.54 -30.91 -6.96
C PRO A 305 3.64 -30.06 -8.23
N THR A 306 4.87 -29.73 -8.66
CA THR A 306 5.12 -29.01 -9.90
C THR A 306 4.48 -29.74 -11.09
N PRO A 307 3.63 -29.06 -11.90
CA PRO A 307 3.09 -29.66 -13.12
C PRO A 307 4.20 -30.12 -14.07
N THR A 308 4.08 -31.34 -14.58
CA THR A 308 5.08 -31.95 -15.48
C THR A 308 4.57 -32.21 -16.90
N ARG A 309 3.30 -31.90 -17.16
CA ARG A 309 2.68 -32.13 -18.47
C ARG A 309 3.22 -31.13 -19.50
N ASN A 310 3.27 -31.54 -20.76
CA ASN A 310 3.61 -30.63 -21.85
C ASN A 310 2.58 -29.51 -21.93
N ALA A 311 3.01 -28.26 -22.03
CA ALA A 311 2.11 -27.12 -22.12
C ALA A 311 1.14 -27.21 -23.32
N SER A 312 1.51 -27.90 -24.40
CA SER A 312 0.64 -28.15 -25.57
C SER A 312 -0.50 -29.14 -25.33
N ASP A 313 -0.47 -29.86 -24.21
CA ASP A 313 -1.46 -30.87 -23.83
C ASP A 313 -2.36 -30.36 -22.69
N VAL A 314 -2.33 -29.04 -22.41
CA VAL A 314 -2.97 -28.41 -21.26
C VAL A 314 -3.70 -27.12 -21.68
N ILE A 315 -4.89 -26.90 -21.12
CA ILE A 315 -5.52 -25.57 -21.05
C ILE A 315 -5.60 -25.19 -19.57
N SER A 316 -4.83 -24.17 -19.19
CA SER A 316 -4.71 -23.75 -17.79
C SER A 316 -5.70 -22.65 -17.43
N ILE A 317 -6.35 -22.82 -16.27
CA ILE A 317 -7.26 -21.82 -15.67
C ILE A 317 -6.51 -21.04 -14.58
N PHE A 318 -5.71 -21.73 -13.78
CA PHE A 318 -4.90 -21.13 -12.72
C PHE A 318 -3.64 -21.97 -12.49
N SER A 319 -2.48 -21.45 -12.86
CA SER A 319 -1.16 -22.02 -12.58
C SER A 319 -0.08 -20.98 -12.88
N ASP A 320 1.00 -20.96 -12.12
CA ASP A 320 2.20 -20.17 -12.45
C ASP A 320 3.16 -20.90 -13.40
N TYR A 321 2.90 -22.17 -13.73
CA TYR A 321 3.74 -22.99 -14.61
C TYR A 321 3.27 -23.02 -16.07
N TYR A 322 2.02 -22.64 -16.33
CA TYR A 322 1.43 -22.60 -17.67
C TYR A 322 0.86 -21.21 -17.97
N THR A 323 0.72 -20.89 -19.25
CA THR A 323 -0.03 -19.71 -19.65
C THR A 323 -1.51 -19.93 -19.39
N ASN A 324 -2.07 -19.17 -18.45
CA ASN A 324 -3.49 -19.22 -18.13
C ASN A 324 -4.35 -18.66 -19.28
N THR A 325 -5.52 -19.26 -19.49
CA THR A 325 -6.58 -18.66 -20.30
C THR A 325 -7.10 -17.38 -19.64
N THR A 326 -7.83 -16.56 -20.38
CA THR A 326 -8.52 -15.41 -19.80
C THR A 326 -9.60 -15.90 -18.82
N VAL A 327 -9.45 -15.53 -17.55
CA VAL A 327 -10.42 -15.80 -16.47
C VAL A 327 -11.11 -14.50 -16.11
N ASP A 328 -12.44 -14.52 -16.06
CA ASP A 328 -13.26 -13.37 -15.69
C ASP A 328 -13.12 -13.08 -14.19
N PHE A 329 -13.21 -14.14 -13.37
CA PHE A 329 -12.98 -14.09 -11.93
C PHE A 329 -12.74 -15.49 -11.34
N TYR A 330 -12.02 -15.55 -10.23
CA TYR A 330 -11.83 -16.76 -9.41
C TYR A 330 -12.82 -16.87 -8.24
N ASN A 331 -13.62 -15.83 -8.00
CA ASN A 331 -14.72 -15.85 -7.04
C ASN A 331 -15.86 -14.94 -7.54
N GLY A 332 -17.01 -15.54 -7.85
CA GLY A 332 -18.16 -14.83 -8.42
C GLY A 332 -19.04 -14.06 -7.42
N TYR A 333 -18.85 -14.26 -6.10
CA TYR A 333 -19.64 -13.64 -5.03
C TYR A 333 -21.17 -13.65 -5.29
N TRP A 334 -21.74 -14.80 -5.65
CA TRP A 334 -23.15 -14.90 -6.06
C TRP A 334 -24.14 -14.66 -4.90
N GLN A 335 -24.49 -13.39 -4.70
CA GLN A 335 -25.43 -12.94 -3.69
C GLN A 335 -26.89 -13.32 -4.03
N PRO A 336 -27.74 -13.56 -3.00
CA PRO A 336 -27.45 -13.55 -1.56
C PRO A 336 -26.99 -14.90 -1.01
N TYR A 337 -26.70 -15.88 -1.87
CA TYR A 337 -26.54 -17.28 -1.46
C TYR A 337 -25.10 -17.68 -1.13
N GLN A 338 -24.12 -17.02 -1.73
CA GLN A 338 -22.71 -17.32 -1.52
C GLN A 338 -22.20 -16.63 -0.24
N THR A 339 -21.56 -17.42 0.62
CA THR A 339 -20.85 -16.95 1.81
C THR A 339 -19.33 -16.98 1.65
N THR A 340 -18.83 -17.72 0.65
CA THR A 340 -17.41 -17.90 0.40
C THR A 340 -16.70 -16.57 0.11
N GLU A 341 -15.66 -16.32 0.89
CA GLU A 341 -14.72 -15.20 0.77
C GLU A 341 -13.39 -15.71 0.17
N SER A 342 -12.50 -14.77 -0.20
CA SER A 342 -11.18 -15.06 -0.75
C SER A 342 -10.10 -14.41 0.11
N ALA A 343 -9.01 -15.14 0.33
CA ALA A 343 -7.83 -14.70 1.09
C ALA A 343 -6.55 -15.21 0.40
N ASP A 344 -6.50 -15.04 -0.91
CA ASP A 344 -5.43 -15.50 -1.80
C ASP A 344 -4.06 -15.01 -1.34
N PHE A 345 -3.03 -15.82 -1.52
CA PHE A 345 -1.67 -15.52 -1.06
C PHE A 345 -0.64 -16.08 -2.01
N SER A 346 0.60 -15.60 -1.91
CA SER A 346 1.73 -16.12 -2.68
C SER A 346 2.87 -16.57 -1.78
N VAL A 347 3.54 -17.65 -2.14
CA VAL A 347 4.75 -18.13 -1.47
C VAL A 347 5.84 -18.36 -2.50
N ASN A 348 6.99 -17.71 -2.35
CA ASN A 348 8.13 -17.84 -3.27
C ASN A 348 7.80 -17.57 -4.76
N GLY A 349 6.83 -16.69 -5.02
CA GLY A 349 6.38 -16.35 -6.39
C GLY A 349 5.33 -17.29 -6.99
N ASP A 350 4.91 -18.33 -6.26
CA ASP A 350 3.78 -19.21 -6.60
C ASP A 350 2.51 -18.67 -5.93
N ASN A 351 1.42 -18.55 -6.69
CA ASN A 351 0.16 -17.95 -6.26
C ASN A 351 -0.85 -19.02 -5.89
N PHE A 352 -1.64 -18.78 -4.85
CA PHE A 352 -2.62 -19.73 -4.33
C PHE A 352 -3.99 -19.07 -4.19
N LEU A 353 -5.02 -19.74 -4.72
CA LEU A 353 -6.40 -19.39 -4.42
C LEU A 353 -6.73 -19.92 -3.03
N ASN A 354 -7.25 -19.08 -2.14
CA ASN A 354 -7.62 -19.47 -0.78
C ASN A 354 -9.05 -19.04 -0.50
N TYR A 355 -9.92 -20.02 -0.30
CA TYR A 355 -11.32 -19.77 -0.02
C TYR A 355 -11.60 -19.90 1.47
N THR A 356 -12.26 -18.90 2.04
CA THR A 356 -12.68 -18.85 3.45
C THR A 356 -14.21 -18.78 3.53
N ASN A 357 -14.78 -19.07 4.70
CA ASN A 357 -16.24 -19.10 4.91
C ASN A 357 -17.00 -19.93 3.84
N PHE A 358 -16.37 -21.02 3.41
CA PHE A 358 -16.72 -21.72 2.18
C PHE A 358 -18.10 -22.40 2.25
N ASN A 359 -18.96 -22.05 1.30
CA ASN A 359 -20.18 -22.81 0.98
C ASN A 359 -20.22 -23.26 -0.49
N PHE A 360 -19.96 -22.37 -1.43
CA PHE A 360 -19.65 -22.69 -2.82
C PHE A 360 -18.91 -21.52 -3.47
N VAL A 361 -18.19 -21.75 -4.56
CA VAL A 361 -17.53 -20.70 -5.34
C VAL A 361 -17.46 -21.08 -6.81
N GLY A 362 -17.66 -20.10 -7.69
CA GLY A 362 -17.49 -20.24 -9.13
C GLY A 362 -16.22 -19.55 -9.64
N ILE A 363 -15.46 -20.25 -10.47
CA ILE A 363 -14.42 -19.69 -11.34
C ILE A 363 -15.01 -19.61 -12.75
N GLN A 364 -15.08 -18.41 -13.31
CA GLN A 364 -15.65 -18.18 -14.64
C GLN A 364 -14.59 -17.72 -15.63
N PHE A 365 -14.62 -18.30 -16.83
CA PHE A 365 -13.71 -18.03 -17.95
C PHE A 365 -14.52 -18.10 -19.24
N SER A 366 -15.52 -17.22 -19.37
CA SER A 366 -16.48 -17.28 -20.48
C SER A 366 -16.27 -16.22 -21.56
N ASN A 367 -15.25 -15.36 -21.43
CA ASN A 367 -14.95 -14.30 -22.39
C ASN A 367 -13.53 -14.46 -23.01
N PRO A 368 -13.32 -15.46 -23.90
CA PRO A 368 -14.29 -16.43 -24.41
C PRO A 368 -14.35 -17.73 -23.56
N THR A 369 -15.38 -18.55 -23.79
CA THR A 369 -15.40 -19.95 -23.35
C THR A 369 -14.25 -20.74 -23.99
N ILE A 370 -13.98 -21.93 -23.45
CA ILE A 370 -12.89 -22.80 -23.93
C ILE A 370 -13.43 -24.12 -24.50
N ASP A 371 -12.74 -24.60 -25.55
CA ASP A 371 -12.96 -25.93 -26.12
C ASP A 371 -11.99 -26.93 -25.47
N ILE A 372 -12.53 -27.88 -24.72
CA ILE A 372 -11.80 -28.96 -24.06
C ILE A 372 -12.13 -30.33 -24.67
N THR A 373 -12.65 -30.39 -25.89
CA THR A 373 -13.04 -31.65 -26.55
C THR A 373 -11.90 -32.66 -26.64
N SER A 374 -10.66 -32.20 -26.82
CA SER A 374 -9.45 -33.04 -26.82
C SER A 374 -8.79 -33.22 -25.45
N LEU A 375 -9.38 -32.70 -24.38
CA LEU A 375 -8.81 -32.66 -23.02
C LEU A 375 -9.81 -33.30 -22.04
N PRO A 376 -9.91 -34.64 -22.03
CA PRO A 376 -10.95 -35.36 -21.31
C PRO A 376 -10.73 -35.40 -19.79
N ASN A 377 -9.74 -34.68 -19.26
CA ASN A 377 -9.39 -34.74 -17.84
C ASN A 377 -9.28 -33.34 -17.22
N LEU A 378 -9.71 -33.21 -15.97
CA LEU A 378 -9.49 -32.05 -15.10
C LEU A 378 -8.46 -32.40 -14.04
N HIS A 379 -7.52 -31.49 -13.79
CA HIS A 379 -6.54 -31.55 -12.71
C HIS A 379 -6.65 -30.29 -11.84
N PHE A 380 -6.50 -30.46 -10.53
CA PHE A 380 -6.18 -29.38 -9.61
C PHE A 380 -5.44 -29.92 -8.38
N ASN A 381 -4.63 -29.08 -7.77
CA ASN A 381 -4.08 -29.33 -6.45
C ASN A 381 -4.96 -28.68 -5.38
N MET A 382 -5.21 -29.42 -4.29
CA MET A 382 -6.01 -28.96 -3.17
C MET A 382 -5.24 -29.15 -1.86
N TYR A 383 -5.23 -28.14 -1.00
CA TYR A 383 -4.67 -28.21 0.36
C TYR A 383 -5.76 -27.86 1.37
N ILE A 384 -5.89 -28.66 2.44
CA ILE A 384 -6.84 -28.37 3.53
C ILE A 384 -6.03 -28.15 4.80
N PRO A 385 -5.95 -26.90 5.32
CA PRO A 385 -5.16 -26.61 6.52
C PRO A 385 -5.83 -27.13 7.79
N ASN A 386 -5.01 -27.50 8.78
CA ASN A 386 -5.34 -27.93 10.14
C ASN A 386 -6.06 -29.28 10.26
N GLY A 387 -7.09 -29.53 9.44
CA GLY A 387 -7.92 -30.71 9.59
C GLY A 387 -8.96 -30.87 8.50
N VAL A 388 -9.12 -32.10 8.02
CA VAL A 388 -10.22 -32.46 7.12
C VAL A 388 -11.44 -32.86 7.97
N PRO A 389 -12.60 -32.19 7.82
CA PRO A 389 -13.82 -32.55 8.51
C PRO A 389 -14.16 -34.04 8.42
N SER A 390 -14.72 -34.60 9.48
CA SER A 390 -15.18 -36.01 9.47
C SER A 390 -16.32 -36.25 8.48
N ASN A 391 -17.14 -35.22 8.24
CA ASN A 391 -18.19 -35.17 7.23
C ASN A 391 -17.73 -34.45 5.94
N PHE A 392 -16.45 -34.53 5.58
CA PHE A 392 -15.94 -33.96 4.34
C PHE A 392 -16.70 -34.49 3.12
N ASP A 393 -17.32 -33.60 2.37
CA ASP A 393 -17.96 -33.90 1.09
C ASP A 393 -17.94 -32.65 0.20
N PHE A 394 -17.38 -32.82 -1.00
CA PHE A 394 -17.02 -31.71 -1.86
C PHE A 394 -17.36 -32.07 -3.31
N LEU A 395 -17.98 -31.14 -4.01
CA LEU A 395 -18.46 -31.32 -5.37
C LEU A 395 -17.78 -30.31 -6.30
N VAL A 396 -17.32 -30.79 -7.45
CA VAL A 396 -16.88 -29.95 -8.56
C VAL A 396 -17.87 -30.09 -9.69
N THR A 397 -18.41 -28.97 -10.17
CA THR A 397 -19.29 -28.92 -11.33
C THR A 397 -18.60 -28.21 -12.48
N VAL A 398 -18.44 -28.91 -13.61
CA VAL A 398 -17.98 -28.32 -14.88
C VAL A 398 -19.21 -27.95 -15.71
N VAL A 399 -19.28 -26.71 -16.19
CA VAL A 399 -20.41 -26.20 -16.98
C VAL A 399 -19.96 -25.82 -18.39
N ASP A 400 -20.60 -26.45 -19.38
CA ASP A 400 -20.53 -26.09 -20.80
C ASP A 400 -21.80 -25.29 -21.15
N PHE A 401 -21.63 -24.13 -21.78
CA PHE A 401 -22.72 -23.20 -22.12
C PHE A 401 -23.42 -23.54 -23.44
N GLY A 402 -23.28 -24.77 -23.92
CA GLY A 402 -23.93 -25.20 -25.15
C GLY A 402 -23.46 -24.44 -26.39
N PRO A 403 -24.10 -24.66 -27.55
CA PRO A 403 -23.70 -24.05 -28.80
C PRO A 403 -23.80 -22.52 -28.87
N ASP A 404 -24.63 -21.87 -28.04
CA ASP A 404 -24.76 -20.41 -28.07
C ASP A 404 -23.64 -19.68 -27.29
N GLY A 405 -22.93 -20.40 -26.40
CA GLY A 405 -21.83 -19.88 -25.61
C GLY A 405 -22.26 -18.94 -24.48
N VAL A 406 -23.52 -18.99 -24.06
CA VAL A 406 -24.10 -18.10 -23.05
C VAL A 406 -24.65 -18.90 -21.86
N ASN A 407 -24.26 -18.52 -20.65
CA ASN A 407 -24.74 -19.16 -19.42
C ASN A 407 -26.24 -18.93 -19.18
N GLY A 408 -26.94 -19.95 -18.71
CA GLY A 408 -28.32 -19.82 -18.20
C GLY A 408 -29.42 -20.13 -19.22
N GLY A 409 -29.08 -20.84 -20.30
CA GLY A 409 -29.99 -21.32 -21.33
C GLY A 409 -30.58 -22.71 -21.07
N THR A 410 -31.09 -23.34 -22.13
CA THR A 410 -31.61 -24.72 -22.10
C THR A 410 -30.63 -25.74 -22.65
N ASP A 411 -29.54 -25.29 -23.25
CA ASP A 411 -28.49 -26.07 -23.90
C ASP A 411 -27.23 -26.26 -23.03
N ASP A 412 -27.15 -25.55 -21.89
CA ASP A 412 -26.11 -25.76 -20.88
C ASP A 412 -26.07 -27.23 -20.43
N THR A 413 -24.86 -27.80 -20.37
CA THR A 413 -24.64 -29.12 -19.78
C THR A 413 -23.72 -29.02 -18.57
N ARG A 414 -24.01 -29.84 -17.56
CA ARG A 414 -23.27 -29.89 -16.30
C ARG A 414 -22.73 -31.27 -16.06
N HIS A 415 -21.51 -31.35 -15.56
CA HIS A 415 -20.94 -32.61 -15.08
C HIS A 415 -20.46 -32.46 -13.64
N GLN A 416 -21.03 -33.28 -12.76
CA GLN A 416 -20.81 -33.25 -11.33
C GLN A 416 -19.80 -34.32 -10.92
N LEU A 417 -18.74 -33.90 -10.24
CA LEU A 417 -17.57 -34.68 -9.87
C LEU A 417 -17.41 -34.66 -8.34
N PHE A 418 -17.63 -35.80 -7.70
CA PHE A 418 -17.67 -35.90 -6.25
C PHE A 418 -16.29 -36.24 -5.66
N VAL A 419 -15.72 -35.33 -4.87
CA VAL A 419 -14.54 -35.59 -4.02
C VAL A 419 -15.04 -36.03 -2.65
N ARG A 420 -15.10 -37.34 -2.43
CA ARG A 420 -15.56 -37.91 -1.15
C ARG A 420 -14.41 -38.09 -0.17
N LYS A 421 -14.72 -38.13 1.12
CA LYS A 421 -13.75 -38.48 2.16
C LYS A 421 -13.19 -39.89 1.92
N THR A 422 -11.89 -39.96 1.68
CA THR A 422 -11.10 -41.19 1.60
C THR A 422 -9.82 -41.02 2.43
N PRO A 423 -9.01 -42.08 2.64
CA PRO A 423 -7.70 -41.95 3.27
C PRO A 423 -6.71 -41.06 2.52
N SER A 424 -6.92 -40.78 1.23
CA SER A 424 -6.08 -39.87 0.45
C SER A 424 -6.47 -38.41 0.62
N ILE A 425 -7.66 -38.12 1.18
CA ILE A 425 -8.05 -36.77 1.57
C ILE A 425 -7.51 -36.48 2.96
N VAL A 426 -6.36 -35.83 3.01
CA VAL A 426 -5.59 -35.56 4.24
C VAL A 426 -5.45 -34.06 4.48
N ALA A 427 -5.23 -33.69 5.74
CA ALA A 427 -4.94 -32.32 6.10
C ALA A 427 -3.44 -32.05 5.93
N ASP A 428 -3.11 -30.77 5.83
CA ASP A 428 -1.73 -30.26 5.88
C ASP A 428 -0.78 -30.87 4.84
N SER A 429 -1.32 -31.31 3.71
CA SER A 429 -0.54 -31.68 2.53
C SER A 429 -1.32 -31.42 1.24
N TRP A 430 -0.58 -31.20 0.16
CA TRP A 430 -1.18 -31.03 -1.16
C TRP A 430 -1.68 -32.36 -1.70
N MET A 431 -2.95 -32.37 -2.07
CA MET A 431 -3.61 -33.47 -2.74
C MET A 431 -3.68 -33.15 -4.22
N THR A 432 -3.33 -34.12 -5.06
CA THR A 432 -3.63 -34.06 -6.49
C THR A 432 -5.00 -34.66 -6.71
N ILE A 433 -5.94 -33.85 -7.22
CA ILE A 433 -7.29 -34.28 -7.57
C ILE A 433 -7.40 -34.28 -9.08
N GLU A 434 -7.81 -35.43 -9.62
CA GLU A 434 -7.99 -35.61 -11.05
C GLU A 434 -9.33 -36.29 -11.34
N PHE A 435 -10.01 -35.80 -12.37
CA PHE A 435 -11.29 -36.33 -12.80
C PHE A 435 -11.31 -36.55 -14.31
N SER A 436 -11.92 -37.66 -14.73
CA SER A 436 -12.31 -37.83 -16.12
C SER A 436 -13.62 -37.09 -16.38
N LEU A 437 -13.66 -36.35 -17.48
CA LEU A 437 -14.81 -35.61 -17.99
C LEU A 437 -15.54 -36.39 -19.09
N ASN A 438 -15.31 -37.69 -19.22
CA ASN A 438 -15.98 -38.51 -20.22
C ASN A 438 -17.51 -38.51 -20.07
N GLY A 439 -18.04 -38.22 -18.88
CA GLY A 439 -19.48 -38.06 -18.65
C GLY A 439 -20.06 -36.70 -19.04
N LEU A 440 -19.23 -35.72 -19.40
CA LEU A 440 -19.67 -34.42 -19.91
C LEU A 440 -19.98 -34.53 -21.41
N THR A 441 -21.22 -34.26 -21.81
CA THR A 441 -21.69 -34.50 -23.19
C THR A 441 -21.14 -33.46 -24.17
N ASN A 442 -21.24 -32.17 -23.82
CA ASN A 442 -20.71 -31.07 -24.61
C ASN A 442 -19.44 -30.51 -23.94
N LYS A 443 -18.41 -30.23 -24.74
CA LYS A 443 -17.08 -29.83 -24.24
C LYS A 443 -16.49 -28.65 -25.02
N SER A 444 -17.23 -28.05 -25.95
CA SER A 444 -16.72 -27.04 -26.86
C SER A 444 -16.81 -25.63 -26.31
N ASN A 445 -17.65 -25.40 -25.31
CA ASN A 445 -17.94 -24.07 -24.76
C ASN A 445 -17.97 -24.11 -23.22
N VAL A 446 -16.94 -24.70 -22.61
CA VAL A 446 -16.81 -24.72 -21.15
C VAL A 446 -16.50 -23.32 -20.66
N GLY A 447 -17.28 -22.84 -19.68
CA GLY A 447 -17.17 -21.46 -19.21
C GLY A 447 -17.07 -21.30 -17.69
N ILE A 448 -17.42 -22.33 -16.91
CA ILE A 448 -17.41 -22.25 -15.45
C ILE A 448 -16.94 -23.57 -14.81
N LEU A 449 -16.13 -23.44 -13.76
CA LEU A 449 -15.92 -24.44 -12.72
C LEU A 449 -16.61 -23.97 -11.43
N ILE A 450 -17.39 -24.84 -10.79
CA ILE A 450 -18.02 -24.55 -9.49
C ILE A 450 -17.51 -25.55 -8.46
N PHE A 451 -17.03 -25.06 -7.33
CA PHE A 451 -16.67 -25.86 -6.17
C PHE A 451 -17.76 -25.69 -5.11
N GLU A 452 -18.30 -26.78 -4.59
CA GLU A 452 -19.47 -26.76 -3.72
C GLU A 452 -19.23 -27.60 -2.46
N ASN A 453 -19.54 -27.02 -1.31
CA ASN A 453 -19.69 -27.72 -0.05
C ASN A 453 -21.07 -28.38 -0.04
N ILE A 454 -21.12 -29.71 0.00
CA ILE A 454 -22.36 -30.47 -0.06
C ILE A 454 -22.56 -31.32 1.20
N ASN A 455 -23.79 -31.82 1.39
CA ASN A 455 -24.15 -32.70 2.50
C ASN A 455 -23.78 -32.15 3.89
N PHE A 456 -23.87 -30.83 4.05
CA PHE A 456 -23.57 -30.10 5.28
C PHE A 456 -22.13 -30.31 5.79
N SER A 457 -21.16 -30.47 4.88
CA SER A 457 -19.76 -30.58 5.27
C SER A 457 -19.33 -29.36 6.09
N SER A 458 -18.56 -29.55 7.15
CA SER A 458 -18.05 -28.42 7.95
C SER A 458 -16.74 -27.86 7.40
N LEU A 459 -16.42 -28.06 6.12
CA LEU A 459 -15.26 -27.48 5.47
C LEU A 459 -15.48 -25.98 5.27
N THR A 460 -14.66 -25.15 5.90
CA THR A 460 -14.76 -23.70 5.81
C THR A 460 -13.58 -23.05 5.09
N ASN A 461 -12.46 -23.78 4.94
CA ASN A 461 -11.24 -23.25 4.36
C ASN A 461 -10.42 -24.31 3.60
N PHE A 462 -9.90 -23.95 2.43
CA PHE A 462 -9.00 -24.76 1.61
C PHE A 462 -8.29 -23.88 0.57
N TYR A 463 -7.16 -24.37 0.05
CA TYR A 463 -6.38 -23.73 -1.01
C TYR A 463 -6.47 -24.53 -2.30
N LEU A 464 -6.44 -23.85 -3.44
CA LEU A 464 -6.30 -24.45 -4.77
C LEU A 464 -5.09 -23.87 -5.49
N ASP A 465 -4.47 -24.72 -6.30
CA ASP A 465 -3.48 -24.33 -7.29
C ASP A 465 -3.51 -25.32 -8.48
N ASN A 466 -2.83 -24.97 -9.58
CA ASN A 466 -2.64 -25.80 -10.76
C ASN A 466 -3.95 -26.35 -11.33
N ILE A 467 -4.95 -25.50 -11.51
CA ILE A 467 -6.24 -25.84 -12.10
C ILE A 467 -6.11 -25.84 -13.62
N TYR A 468 -6.25 -26.99 -14.26
CA TYR A 468 -6.18 -27.10 -15.72
C TYR A 468 -6.87 -28.34 -16.29
N PHE A 469 -7.25 -28.25 -17.56
CA PHE A 469 -7.72 -29.39 -18.36
C PHE A 469 -6.55 -30.00 -19.14
N TYR A 470 -6.54 -31.33 -19.30
CA TYR A 470 -5.44 -32.03 -19.97
C TYR A 470 -5.89 -33.27 -20.77
N LYS A 471 -5.00 -33.75 -21.66
CA LYS A 471 -5.22 -34.92 -22.55
C LYS A 471 -5.37 -36.26 -21.82
#